data_AF-A0A4Z2GLG0-F1
#
_entry.id   AF-A0A4Z2GLG0-F1
#
_cell.length_a   1.000
_cell.length_b   1.000
_cell.length_c   1.000
_cell.angle_alpha   90.00
_cell.angle_beta   90.00
_cell.angle_gamma   90.00
#
_symmetry.space_group_name_H-M   'P 1'
#
loop_
_entity.id
_entity.type
_entity.pdbx_description
1 polymer ?
#
loop_
_entity_poly.entity_id
_entity_poly.type
_entity_poly.pdbx_seq_one_letter_code
_entity_poly.pdbx_strand_id
1 'polypeptide(L)'
;MKLDKKLARELYIGGVTKNMYSNLPKLIASRDGYQGCLASVDLNGRLPDLIADALHRVGQVERGCDGPSTTCTEESCYHQGVCLQQWEGFTCDCTMTSYGGSFCNDRAGVSGAAGQMERGSRGKAFPPLLMFCHSSMHGNTSDGTR
;
A
#
# COMPACT_ATOMS: atom_id res chain seq x y z
N MET A 1 -32.63 22.81 -12.89
CA MET A 1 -32.36 22.35 -11.50
C MET A 1 -31.14 21.46 -11.55
N LYS A 2 -29.96 22.00 -11.19
CA LYS A 2 -28.75 21.19 -11.02
C LYS A 2 -28.89 20.54 -9.65
N LEU A 3 -29.02 19.22 -9.63
CA LEU A 3 -29.16 18.47 -8.39
C LEU A 3 -27.75 18.35 -7.80
N ASP A 4 -27.27 19.43 -7.19
CA ASP A 4 -26.06 19.38 -6.39
C ASP A 4 -26.38 18.58 -5.13
N LYS A 5 -26.39 17.24 -5.25
CA LYS A 5 -26.46 16.33 -4.11
C LYS A 5 -25.21 16.55 -3.28
N LYS A 6 -25.25 17.57 -2.42
CA LYS A 6 -24.22 17.83 -1.43
C LYS A 6 -24.30 16.70 -0.43
N LEU A 7 -23.30 15.82 -0.43
CA LEU A 7 -23.16 14.83 0.62
C LEU A 7 -23.07 15.59 1.95
N ALA A 8 -24.02 15.38 2.86
CA ALA A 8 -24.10 16.07 4.15
C ALA A 8 -23.03 15.59 5.17
N ARG A 9 -22.04 14.83 4.70
CA ARG A 9 -21.00 14.20 5.52
C ARG A 9 -19.64 14.58 4.96
N GLU A 10 -18.65 14.65 5.84
CA GLU A 10 -17.26 14.88 5.47
C GLU A 10 -16.74 13.77 4.54
N LEU A 11 -15.88 14.15 3.60
CA LEU A 11 -15.19 13.21 2.72
C LEU A 11 -13.87 12.80 3.37
N TYR A 12 -13.71 11.49 3.62
CA TYR A 12 -12.47 10.92 4.14
C TYR A 12 -11.66 10.32 3.00
N ILE A 13 -10.39 10.72 2.90
CA ILE A 13 -9.44 10.23 1.91
C ILE A 13 -8.29 9.58 2.68
N GLY A 14 -7.86 8.41 2.24
CA GLY A 14 -6.80 7.64 2.91
C GLY A 14 -7.28 6.78 4.09
N GLY A 15 -8.47 7.02 4.66
CA GLY A 15 -9.04 6.17 5.70
C GLY A 15 -9.87 6.92 6.72
N VAL A 16 -10.37 6.20 7.71
CA VAL A 16 -11.16 6.75 8.83
C VAL A 16 -10.48 6.46 10.17
N THR A 17 -11.01 7.00 11.28
CA THR A 17 -10.49 6.71 12.62
C THR A 17 -10.74 5.24 13.01
N LYS A 18 -9.89 4.67 13.87
CA LYS A 18 -9.97 3.25 14.29
C LYS A 18 -11.38 2.82 14.73
N ASN A 19 -12.07 3.68 15.48
CA ASN A 19 -13.41 3.41 15.99
C ASN A 19 -14.49 3.40 14.89
N MET A 20 -14.23 4.05 13.75
CA MET A 20 -15.18 4.10 12.63
C MET A 20 -15.16 2.82 11.79
N TYR A 21 -14.04 2.09 11.71
CA TYR A 21 -13.96 0.83 10.94
C TYR A 21 -14.95 -0.24 11.42
N SER A 22 -15.23 -0.28 12.73
CA SER A 22 -16.23 -1.18 13.33
C SER A 22 -17.67 -0.86 12.92
N ASN A 23 -17.91 0.39 12.51
CA ASN A 23 -19.24 0.90 12.13
C ASN A 23 -19.44 0.99 10.61
N LEU A 24 -18.46 0.52 9.82
CA LEU A 24 -18.58 0.51 8.37
C LEU A 24 -19.62 -0.53 7.91
N PRO A 25 -20.36 -0.26 6.81
CA PRO A 25 -21.25 -1.24 6.21
C PRO A 25 -20.54 -2.57 5.95
N LYS A 26 -21.26 -3.68 6.13
CA LYS A 26 -20.71 -5.05 6.01
C LYS A 26 -20.07 -5.35 4.64
N LEU A 27 -20.43 -4.59 3.61
CA LEU A 27 -19.87 -4.71 2.26
C LEU A 27 -18.44 -4.16 2.16
N ILE A 28 -18.01 -3.33 3.10
CA ILE A 28 -16.65 -2.78 3.13
C ILE A 28 -15.75 -3.74 3.90
N ALA A 29 -14.79 -4.33 3.19
CA ALA A 29 -13.81 -5.26 3.75
C ALA A 29 -12.61 -4.57 4.40
N SER A 30 -12.34 -3.30 4.06
CA SER A 30 -11.24 -2.52 4.64
C SER A 30 -11.44 -2.34 6.15
N ARG A 31 -10.40 -2.68 6.91
CA ARG A 31 -10.31 -2.54 8.36
C ARG A 31 -9.17 -1.63 8.81
N ASP A 32 -8.36 -1.20 7.85
CA ASP A 32 -7.20 -0.34 8.04
C ASP A 32 -7.20 0.76 6.98
N GLY A 33 -6.46 1.83 7.27
CA GLY A 33 -6.26 2.94 6.34
C GLY A 33 -5.44 2.54 5.14
N TYR A 34 -5.55 3.34 4.09
CA TYR A 34 -4.66 3.31 2.96
C TYR A 34 -3.30 3.87 3.35
N GLN A 35 -2.24 3.18 2.94
CA GLN A 35 -0.87 3.61 3.08
C GLN A 35 -0.25 3.60 1.69
N GLY A 36 0.14 4.78 1.21
CA GLY A 36 0.65 4.94 -0.14
C GLY A 36 0.52 6.37 -0.65
N CYS A 37 0.70 6.54 -1.96
CA CYS A 37 0.57 7.82 -2.63
C CYS A 37 -0.72 7.90 -3.44
N LEU A 38 -1.39 9.05 -3.30
CA LEU A 38 -2.51 9.43 -4.16
C LEU A 38 -2.07 10.59 -5.05
N ALA A 39 -2.36 10.48 -6.33
CA ALA A 39 -2.08 11.52 -7.32
C ALA A 39 -3.31 11.74 -8.20
N SER A 40 -3.43 12.94 -8.76
CA SER A 40 -4.48 13.29 -9.73
C SER A 40 -5.90 12.99 -9.24
N VAL A 41 -6.19 13.32 -7.97
CA VAL A 41 -7.52 13.11 -7.40
C VAL A 41 -8.48 14.15 -7.98
N ASP A 42 -9.42 13.68 -8.79
CA ASP A 42 -10.52 14.49 -9.33
C ASP A 42 -11.82 14.17 -8.59
N LEU A 43 -12.38 15.19 -7.93
CA LEU A 43 -13.66 15.14 -7.26
C LEU A 43 -14.69 15.96 -8.02
N ASN A 44 -15.36 15.32 -8.98
CA ASN A 44 -16.42 15.93 -9.81
C ASN A 44 -15.95 17.17 -10.60
N GLY A 45 -14.77 17.11 -11.22
CA GLY A 45 -14.17 18.20 -11.98
C GLY A 45 -13.41 19.21 -11.14
N ARG A 46 -13.21 18.92 -9.85
CA ARG A 46 -12.40 19.74 -8.94
C ARG A 46 -11.18 18.93 -8.53
N LEU A 47 -10.00 19.53 -8.69
CA LEU A 47 -8.71 18.98 -8.25
C LEU A 47 -8.33 19.64 -6.92
N PRO A 48 -8.77 19.09 -5.76
CA PRO A 48 -8.38 19.63 -4.45
C PRO A 48 -6.90 19.35 -4.16
N ASP A 49 -6.26 20.26 -3.44
CA ASP A 49 -4.98 19.96 -2.79
C ASP A 49 -5.27 19.22 -1.49
N LEU A 50 -5.02 17.90 -1.46
CA LEU A 50 -5.34 17.04 -0.32
C LEU A 50 -4.67 17.45 1.00
N ILE A 51 -3.63 18.29 0.96
CA ILE A 51 -2.93 18.77 2.15
C ILE A 51 -3.40 20.17 2.54
N ALA A 52 -3.59 21.06 1.56
CA ALA A 52 -4.03 22.42 1.83
C ALA A 52 -5.54 22.55 2.07
N ASP A 53 -6.36 21.76 1.37
CA ASP A 53 -7.82 21.81 1.45
C ASP A 53 -8.40 20.88 2.55
N ALA A 54 -7.56 20.10 3.23
CA ALA A 54 -8.01 19.17 4.27
C ALA A 54 -8.47 19.91 5.54
N LEU A 55 -9.69 19.62 5.98
CA LEU A 55 -10.23 20.11 7.25
C LEU A 55 -9.48 19.53 8.46
N HIS A 56 -9.14 18.25 8.40
CA HIS A 56 -8.42 17.54 9.44
C HIS A 56 -7.39 16.61 8.81
N ARG A 57 -6.15 16.67 9.31
CA ARG A 57 -5.06 15.78 8.92
C ARG A 57 -4.74 14.85 10.09
N VAL A 58 -4.76 13.55 9.83
CA VAL A 58 -4.46 12.51 10.82
C VAL A 58 -3.37 11.61 10.27
N GLY A 59 -2.30 11.41 11.03
CA GLY A 59 -1.14 10.61 10.60
C GLY A 59 -0.10 11.41 9.80
N GLN A 60 0.83 10.69 9.20
CA GLN A 60 1.88 11.23 8.34
C GLN A 60 1.36 11.35 6.90
N VAL A 61 1.16 12.59 6.45
CA VAL A 61 0.75 12.91 5.07
C VAL A 61 1.66 14.02 4.58
N GLU A 62 2.45 13.74 3.55
CA GLU A 62 3.46 14.65 3.03
C GLU A 62 3.25 14.90 1.54
N ARG A 63 3.79 16.03 1.04
CA ARG A 63 3.79 16.32 -0.40
C ARG A 63 4.86 15.47 -1.07
N GLY A 64 4.54 14.94 -2.24
CA GLY A 64 5.44 14.06 -2.98
C GLY A 64 5.16 12.59 -2.71
N CYS A 65 5.95 11.75 -3.36
CA CYS A 65 5.85 10.30 -3.24
C CYS A 65 7.24 9.70 -3.24
N ASP A 66 7.84 9.61 -2.06
CA ASP A 66 9.18 9.02 -1.91
C ASP A 66 9.14 7.48 -1.88
N GLY A 67 7.95 6.89 -2.04
CA GLY A 67 7.75 5.45 -2.09
C GLY A 67 8.24 4.74 -0.81
N PRO A 68 8.32 3.41 -0.83
CA PRO A 68 8.95 2.69 0.26
C PRO A 68 10.45 3.00 0.32
N SER A 69 10.95 3.33 1.51
CA SER A 69 12.35 3.72 1.71
C SER A 69 13.36 2.61 1.36
N THR A 70 12.92 1.36 1.38
CA THR A 70 13.72 0.21 0.91
C THR A 70 12.90 -0.65 -0.03
N THR A 71 13.44 -0.90 -1.21
CA THR A 71 12.82 -1.77 -2.21
C THR A 71 13.41 -3.17 -2.15
N CYS A 72 12.60 -4.18 -2.47
CA CYS A 72 13.10 -5.53 -2.69
C CYS A 72 14.13 -5.54 -3.83
N THR A 73 15.30 -6.08 -3.52
CA THR A 73 16.38 -6.37 -4.46
C THR A 73 16.67 -7.87 -4.46
N GLU A 74 17.45 -8.36 -5.42
CA GLU A 74 17.84 -9.78 -5.46
C GLU A 74 18.64 -10.22 -4.21
N GLU A 75 19.32 -9.28 -3.56
CA GLU A 75 20.11 -9.51 -2.34
C GLU A 75 19.32 -9.26 -1.04
N SER A 76 18.06 -8.81 -1.13
CA SER A 76 17.24 -8.50 0.04
C SER A 76 16.95 -9.73 0.90
N CYS A 77 16.82 -10.91 0.30
CA CYS A 77 16.58 -12.17 1.01
C CYS A 77 17.58 -13.24 0.57
N TYR A 78 18.24 -13.88 1.54
CA TYR A 78 19.21 -14.93 1.26
C TYR A 78 18.53 -16.27 0.96
N HIS A 79 19.30 -17.18 0.37
CA HIS A 79 18.90 -18.57 0.12
C HIS A 79 17.56 -18.74 -0.60
N GLN A 80 17.26 -17.83 -1.55
CA GLN A 80 16.04 -17.84 -2.36
C GLN A 80 14.75 -17.62 -1.53
N GLY A 81 14.88 -16.95 -0.36
CA GLY A 81 13.73 -16.44 0.37
C GLY A 81 12.92 -15.45 -0.48
N VAL A 82 11.60 -15.45 -0.33
CA VAL A 82 10.74 -14.57 -1.13
C VAL A 82 10.69 -13.19 -0.48
N CYS A 83 11.19 -12.17 -1.18
CA CYS A 83 11.07 -10.79 -0.74
C CYS A 83 9.64 -10.27 -0.90
N LEU A 84 9.06 -9.75 0.17
CA LEU A 84 7.73 -9.16 0.21
C LEU A 84 7.87 -7.66 0.45
N GLN A 85 7.54 -6.88 -0.57
CA GLN A 85 7.57 -5.42 -0.50
C GLN A 85 6.47 -4.89 0.43
N GLN A 86 6.85 -3.99 1.33
CA GLN A 86 5.96 -3.23 2.20
C GLN A 86 6.20 -1.73 2.01
N TRP A 87 5.37 -0.89 2.65
CA TRP A 87 5.55 0.57 2.60
C TRP A 87 6.70 1.04 3.49
N GLU A 88 6.82 0.52 4.70
CA GLU A 88 7.91 0.84 5.64
C GLU A 88 9.18 0.01 5.40
N GLY A 89 9.25 -0.73 4.29
CA GLY A 89 10.41 -1.51 3.88
C GLY A 89 10.06 -2.85 3.26
N PHE A 90 10.77 -3.93 3.59
CA PHE A 90 10.48 -5.26 3.09
C PHE A 90 10.62 -6.34 4.17
N THR A 91 10.03 -7.49 3.93
CA THR A 91 10.15 -8.69 4.78
C THR A 91 10.45 -9.92 3.93
N CYS A 92 11.22 -10.87 4.45
CA CYS A 92 11.51 -12.12 3.75
C CYS A 92 10.63 -13.26 4.26
N ASP A 93 10.02 -14.00 3.34
CA ASP A 93 9.39 -15.27 3.64
C ASP A 93 10.38 -16.42 3.40
N CYS A 94 10.83 -17.01 4.52
CA CYS A 94 11.80 -18.10 4.56
C CYS A 94 11.15 -19.49 4.59
N THR A 95 9.82 -19.62 4.51
CA THR A 95 9.10 -20.92 4.66
C THR A 95 9.53 -21.98 3.65
N MET A 96 9.99 -21.57 2.47
CA MET A 96 10.51 -22.46 1.43
C MET A 96 12.04 -22.63 1.49
N THR A 97 12.68 -22.16 2.55
CA THR A 97 14.12 -22.23 2.77
C THR A 97 14.42 -23.03 4.05
N SER A 98 15.62 -23.58 4.16
CA SER A 98 16.10 -24.21 5.40
C SER A 98 16.67 -23.20 6.41
N TYR A 99 16.36 -21.92 6.24
CA TYR A 99 16.92 -20.80 6.99
C TYR A 99 15.79 -20.01 7.65
N GLY A 100 16.13 -19.32 8.74
CA GLY A 100 15.25 -18.42 9.47
C GLY A 100 15.84 -17.02 9.58
N GLY A 101 15.23 -16.20 10.44
CA GLY A 101 15.60 -14.81 10.64
C GLY A 101 14.92 -13.86 9.65
N SER A 102 15.15 -12.56 9.83
CA SER A 102 14.51 -11.49 9.04
C SER A 102 14.91 -11.49 7.55
N PHE A 103 16.08 -12.04 7.24
CA PHE A 103 16.65 -12.08 5.88
C PHE A 103 16.94 -13.51 5.38
N CYS A 104 16.43 -14.54 6.05
CA CYS A 104 16.69 -15.95 5.73
C CYS A 104 18.19 -16.35 5.73
N ASN A 105 18.99 -15.73 6.62
CA ASN A 105 20.42 -16.00 6.74
C ASN A 105 20.77 -16.93 7.91
N ASP A 106 19.89 -17.03 8.90
CA ASP A 106 20.17 -17.83 10.09
C ASP A 106 19.91 -19.30 9.76
N ARG A 107 20.92 -20.16 9.89
CA ARG A 107 20.68 -21.61 9.76
C ARG A 107 19.66 -22.00 10.82
N ALA A 108 18.55 -22.60 10.41
CA ALA A 108 17.54 -23.11 11.33
C ALA A 108 18.09 -24.32 12.09
N GLY A 109 19.02 -24.07 13.02
CA GLY A 109 19.57 -25.06 13.92
C GLY A 109 18.61 -25.26 15.09
N VAL A 110 17.90 -26.39 15.08
CA VAL A 110 17.33 -27.07 16.26
C VAL A 110 16.84 -26.13 17.36
N SER A 111 15.84 -25.28 17.08
CA SER A 111 15.02 -24.59 18.08
C SER A 111 13.79 -23.97 17.41
N GLY A 112 12.78 -24.79 17.12
CA GLY A 112 11.39 -24.33 17.09
C GLY A 112 10.89 -23.64 15.82
N ALA A 113 10.81 -24.36 14.70
CA ALA A 113 9.62 -24.40 13.84
C ALA A 113 9.87 -25.40 12.71
N ALA A 114 9.51 -26.66 12.93
CA ALA A 114 9.24 -27.59 11.84
C ALA A 114 8.01 -27.08 11.07
N GLY A 115 8.23 -26.22 10.08
CA GLY A 115 7.22 -25.89 9.07
C GLY A 115 7.33 -26.89 7.93
N GLN A 116 6.35 -27.79 7.83
CA GLN A 116 6.26 -28.85 6.84
C GLN A 116 6.59 -28.39 5.40
N MET A 117 7.30 -29.23 4.66
CA MET A 117 7.17 -29.32 3.20
C MET A 117 5.72 -29.72 2.86
N GLU A 118 4.78 -28.78 2.92
CA GLU A 118 3.50 -28.93 2.23
C GLU A 118 3.71 -28.39 0.81
N ARG A 119 3.81 -29.33 -0.14
CA ARG A 119 3.71 -29.04 -1.57
C ARG A 119 2.33 -28.44 -1.81
N GLY A 120 2.23 -27.12 -1.76
CA GLY A 120 0.99 -26.38 -1.91
C GLY A 120 1.27 -25.10 -2.67
N SER A 121 1.08 -25.16 -3.99
CA SER A 121 0.96 -24.00 -4.86
C SER A 121 -0.19 -23.11 -4.38
N ARG A 122 0.06 -22.24 -3.41
CA ARG A 122 -0.81 -21.11 -3.09
C ARG A 122 -0.07 -19.87 -3.54
N GLY A 123 -0.39 -19.44 -4.76
CA GLY A 123 -0.05 -18.11 -5.24
C GLY A 123 -0.37 -17.13 -4.14
N LYS A 124 0.65 -16.42 -3.65
CA LYS A 124 0.47 -15.43 -2.60
C LYS A 124 -0.45 -14.37 -3.17
N ALA A 125 -1.67 -14.34 -2.64
CA ALA A 125 -2.58 -13.23 -2.84
C ALA A 125 -1.79 -11.97 -2.52
N PHE A 126 -1.65 -11.10 -3.52
CA PHE A 126 -1.28 -9.72 -3.29
C PHE A 126 -2.15 -9.22 -2.13
N PRO A 127 -1.59 -8.62 -1.07
CA PRO A 127 -2.42 -7.83 -0.18
C PRO A 127 -3.16 -6.82 -1.06
N PRO A 128 -4.48 -6.63 -0.90
CA PRO A 128 -5.32 -5.83 -1.80
C PRO A 128 -5.02 -4.32 -1.78
N LEU A 129 -3.86 -3.91 -1.27
CA LEU A 129 -3.43 -2.52 -1.14
C LEU A 129 -2.27 -2.11 -2.05
N LEU A 130 -1.63 -3.02 -2.79
CA LEU A 130 -0.69 -2.63 -3.84
C LEU A 130 -1.47 -2.19 -5.09
N MET A 131 -2.09 -1.01 -5.00
CA MET A 131 -2.29 -0.16 -6.17
C MET A 131 -0.89 0.22 -6.65
N PHE A 132 -0.31 -0.60 -7.53
CA PHE A 132 0.77 -0.16 -8.39
C PHE A 132 0.24 1.02 -9.21
N CYS A 133 0.50 2.23 -8.74
CA CYS A 133 0.35 3.43 -9.56
C CYS A 133 1.48 3.38 -10.59
N HIS A 134 1.27 2.62 -11.68
CA HIS A 134 2.10 2.75 -12.86
C HIS A 134 1.75 4.09 -13.50
N SER A 135 2.36 5.16 -13.00
CA SER A 135 2.34 6.47 -13.65
C SER A 135 3.23 6.41 -14.89
N SER A 136 2.76 5.77 -15.96
CA SER A 136 3.28 6.09 -17.30
C SER A 136 2.65 7.42 -17.72
N MET A 137 3.22 8.51 -17.22
CA MET A 137 2.94 9.86 -17.70
C MET A 137 3.94 10.20 -18.81
N HIS A 138 3.84 9.52 -19.96
CA HIS A 138 4.31 10.09 -21.21
C HIS A 138 3.21 10.98 -21.80
N GLY A 139 3.03 12.15 -21.18
CA GLY A 139 2.22 13.24 -21.73
C GLY A 139 3.15 14.27 -22.37
N ASN A 140 3.53 14.07 -23.62
CA ASN A 140 4.07 15.13 -24.46
C ASN A 140 2.94 16.15 -24.71
N THR A 141 2.81 17.16 -23.85
CA THR A 141 2.10 18.39 -24.20
C THR A 141 3.06 19.29 -24.95
N SER A 142 3.17 19.07 -26.27
CA SER A 142 3.61 20.10 -27.19
C SER A 142 2.54 21.19 -27.24
N ASP A 143 2.67 22.17 -26.35
CA ASP A 143 1.92 23.42 -26.41
C ASP A 143 2.52 24.27 -27.53
N GLY A 144 1.82 24.30 -28.67
CA GLY A 144 1.95 25.39 -29.61
C GLY A 144 0.91 26.43 -29.25
N THR A 145 1.34 27.66 -28.93
CA THR A 145 0.85 28.92 -29.51
C THR A 145 1.67 30.10 -28.95
N ARG A 146 2.59 30.67 -29.76
CA ARG A 146 2.54 32.04 -30.32
C ARG A 146 3.93 32.55 -30.70
#